data_AF-A0A7R9GVW1-F1
#
_entry.id   AF-A0A7R9GVW1-F1
#
_cell.length_a   1.000
_cell.length_b   1.000
_cell.length_c   1.000
_cell.angle_alpha   90.00
_cell.angle_beta   90.00
_cell.angle_gamma   90.00
#
_symmetry.space_group_name_H-M   'P 1'
#
loop_
_entity.id
_entity.type
_entity.pdbx_description
1 polymer ?
#
loop_
_entity_poly.entity_id
_entity_poly.type
_entity_poly.pdbx_seq_one_letter_code
_entity_poly.pdbx_strand_id
1 'polypeptide(L)'
;MWRRTNIRREYATVHRSCSGELPNFHCTDESKITLRQVCDGAMDCPDGSDEVRPLCKHISCPVLRSFQCMYGACVSKTVVCDGKLDCADGSDESHCGHENDSCK
;
A
#
# COMPACT_ATOMS: atom_id res chain seq x y z
N MET A 1 -5.82 -51.31 31.02
CA MET A 1 -4.55 -50.88 30.41
C MET A 1 -4.83 -50.20 29.07
N TRP A 2 -5.22 -48.92 29.09
CA TRP A 2 -5.37 -48.12 27.85
C TRP A 2 -4.10 -47.30 27.67
N ARG A 3 -3.21 -47.74 26.79
CA ARG A 3 -2.00 -46.98 26.43
C ARG A 3 -2.43 -45.79 25.59
N ARG A 4 -2.68 -44.65 26.25
CA ARG A 4 -2.77 -43.35 25.61
C ARG A 4 -1.38 -43.02 25.06
N THR A 5 -1.17 -43.30 23.78
CA THR A 5 -0.08 -42.71 23.01
C THR A 5 -0.21 -41.20 23.10
N ASN A 6 0.73 -40.60 23.84
CA ASN A 6 0.83 -39.17 24.07
C ASN A 6 1.40 -38.55 22.79
N ILE A 7 0.54 -38.35 21.79
CA ILE A 7 0.85 -37.53 20.63
C ILE A 7 0.87 -36.10 21.17
N ARG A 8 2.03 -35.64 21.62
CA ARG A 8 2.34 -34.22 21.73
C ARG A 8 2.19 -33.67 20.32
N ARG A 9 0.98 -33.26 19.97
CA ARG A 9 0.75 -32.34 18.88
C ARG A 9 1.46 -31.07 19.35
N GLU A 10 2.67 -30.86 18.87
CA GLU A 10 3.28 -29.55 18.82
C GLU A 10 2.42 -28.73 17.86
N TYR A 11 1.31 -28.20 18.39
CA TYR A 11 0.72 -26.99 17.86
C TYR A 11 1.76 -25.90 18.13
N ALA A 12 2.74 -25.80 17.22
CA ALA A 12 3.59 -24.64 17.12
C ALA A 12 2.65 -23.44 17.01
N THR A 13 2.45 -22.75 18.13
CA THR A 13 1.91 -21.41 18.12
C THR A 13 2.86 -20.63 17.24
N VAL A 14 2.42 -20.30 16.03
CA VAL A 14 3.09 -19.28 15.23
C VAL A 14 3.08 -18.04 16.11
N HIS A 15 4.20 -17.79 16.78
CA HIS A 15 4.52 -16.47 17.27
C HIS A 15 4.48 -15.60 16.02
N ARG A 16 3.35 -14.90 15.82
CA ARG A 16 3.24 -13.80 14.89
C ARG A 16 4.15 -12.71 15.44
N SER A 17 5.45 -12.90 15.24
CA SER A 17 6.43 -11.85 15.33
C SER A 17 6.06 -10.91 14.19
N CYS A 18 5.38 -9.81 14.51
CA CYS A 18 5.44 -8.63 13.69
C CYS A 18 6.89 -8.10 13.79
N SER A 19 7.84 -8.82 13.20
CA SER A 19 9.15 -8.28 12.89
C SER A 19 8.86 -7.17 11.88
N GLY A 20 9.01 -5.92 12.32
CA GLY A 20 8.67 -4.71 11.56
C GLY A 20 9.57 -4.46 10.35
N GLU A 21 9.99 -5.51 9.65
CA GLU A 21 10.67 -5.40 8.38
C GLU A 21 9.59 -5.17 7.33
N LEU A 22 9.43 -3.89 6.98
CA LEU A 22 8.61 -3.52 5.84
C LEU A 22 9.21 -4.20 4.59
N PRO A 23 8.36 -4.74 3.70
CA PRO A 23 8.85 -5.23 2.42
C PRO A 23 9.61 -4.12 1.70
N ASN A 24 10.78 -4.46 1.15
CA ASN A 24 11.69 -3.52 0.50
C ASN A 24 11.49 -3.53 -1.03
N PHE A 25 11.68 -2.38 -1.66
CA PHE A 25 11.71 -2.18 -3.10
C PHE A 25 13.13 -1.86 -3.55
N HIS A 26 13.51 -2.39 -4.70
CA HIS A 26 14.78 -2.08 -5.35
C HIS A 26 14.53 -1.09 -6.49
N CYS A 27 15.10 0.11 -6.35
CA CYS A 27 15.17 1.12 -7.39
C CYS A 27 15.95 0.59 -8.60
N THR A 28 15.80 1.24 -9.74
CA THR A 28 16.55 0.90 -10.95
C THR A 28 18.05 1.17 -10.79
N ASP A 29 18.40 2.14 -9.93
CA ASP A 29 19.77 2.50 -9.53
C ASP A 29 20.37 1.58 -8.43
N GLU A 30 19.79 0.39 -8.17
CA GLU A 30 20.17 -0.55 -7.09
C GLU A 30 19.92 -0.06 -5.66
N SER A 31 19.47 1.18 -5.49
CA SER A 31 19.02 1.75 -4.21
C SER A 31 17.85 0.95 -3.61
N LYS A 32 17.77 0.88 -2.27
CA LYS A 32 16.73 0.16 -1.54
C LYS A 32 15.89 1.12 -0.73
N ILE A 33 14.58 1.09 -0.98
CA ILE A 33 13.58 1.84 -0.22
C ILE A 33 12.53 0.88 0.32
N THR A 34 11.63 1.35 1.18
CA THR A 34 10.51 0.53 1.65
C THR A 34 9.34 0.58 0.66
N LEU A 35 8.48 -0.46 0.61
CA LEU A 35 7.26 -0.42 -0.21
C LEU A 35 6.30 0.73 0.13
N ARG A 36 6.48 1.38 1.29
CA ARG A 36 5.71 2.58 1.65
C ARG A 36 6.20 3.84 0.95
N GLN A 37 7.43 3.84 0.46
CA GLN A 37 8.07 4.92 -0.28
C GLN A 37 7.90 4.74 -1.80
N VAL A 38 7.19 3.70 -2.23
CA VAL A 38 6.94 3.48 -3.66
C VAL A 38 5.60 4.11 -4.02
N CYS A 39 5.61 4.98 -5.04
CA CYS A 39 4.44 5.69 -5.54
C CYS A 39 3.71 6.48 -4.46
N ASP A 40 4.46 7.10 -3.55
CA ASP A 40 3.94 7.90 -2.45
C ASP A 40 3.97 9.41 -2.69
N GLY A 41 4.42 9.82 -3.88
CA GLY A 41 4.49 11.22 -4.30
C GLY A 41 5.79 11.91 -3.89
N ALA A 42 6.71 11.21 -3.21
CA ALA A 42 8.06 11.68 -2.92
C ALA A 42 9.08 10.92 -3.76
N MET A 43 10.13 11.62 -4.20
CA MET A 43 11.27 10.98 -4.87
C MET A 43 12.21 10.41 -3.79
N ASP A 44 11.96 9.18 -3.37
CA ASP A 44 12.79 8.41 -2.44
C ASP A 44 13.91 7.63 -3.15
N CYS A 45 13.69 7.18 -4.40
CA CYS A 45 14.79 6.69 -5.23
C CYS A 45 15.58 7.87 -5.81
N PRO A 46 16.93 7.81 -5.85
CA PRO A 46 17.76 8.86 -6.43
C PRO A 46 17.51 9.08 -7.94
N ASP A 47 17.01 8.05 -8.63
CA ASP A 47 16.60 8.12 -10.04
C ASP A 47 15.09 8.38 -10.21
N GLY A 48 14.35 8.49 -9.11
CA GLY A 48 12.89 8.65 -9.10
C GLY A 48 12.12 7.46 -9.64
N SER A 49 12.75 6.27 -9.74
CA SER A 49 12.09 5.06 -10.25
C SER A 49 10.91 4.61 -9.39
N ASP A 50 10.86 4.99 -8.13
CA ASP A 50 9.73 4.80 -7.22
C ASP A 50 8.48 5.57 -7.63
N GLU A 51 8.61 6.66 -8.38
CA GLU A 51 7.50 7.55 -8.78
C GLU A 51 7.18 7.48 -10.29
N VAL A 52 7.77 6.54 -11.02
CA VAL A 52 7.53 6.43 -12.47
C VAL A 52 6.15 5.82 -12.75
N ARG A 53 5.38 6.51 -13.59
CA ARG A 53 4.05 6.07 -14.07
C ARG A 53 3.94 4.59 -14.47
N PRO A 54 4.85 4.00 -15.28
CA PRO A 54 4.73 2.60 -15.67
C PRO A 54 4.91 1.61 -14.51
N LEU A 55 5.70 1.96 -13.49
CA LEU A 55 5.82 1.18 -12.27
C LEU A 55 4.55 1.30 -11.46
N CYS A 56 4.14 2.53 -11.17
CA CYS A 56 2.98 2.78 -10.33
C CYS A 56 1.73 2.13 -10.92
N LYS A 57 1.51 2.18 -12.24
CA LYS A 57 0.38 1.53 -12.91
C LYS A 57 0.27 0.01 -12.68
N HIS A 58 1.37 -0.68 -12.42
CA HIS A 58 1.39 -2.13 -12.22
C HIS A 58 1.63 -2.56 -10.77
N ILE A 59 1.99 -1.63 -9.88
CA ILE A 59 2.20 -1.96 -8.47
C ILE A 59 0.87 -1.98 -7.72
N SER A 60 0.66 -3.01 -6.91
CA SER A 60 -0.43 -3.00 -5.93
C SER A 60 -0.03 -2.05 -4.81
N CYS A 61 -0.72 -0.91 -4.73
CA CYS A 61 -0.50 0.04 -3.65
C CYS A 61 -0.58 -0.64 -2.27
N PRO A 62 0.23 -0.22 -1.29
CA PRO A 62 0.23 -0.83 0.04
C PRO A 62 -1.16 -0.74 0.68
N VAL A 63 -1.49 -1.67 1.58
CA VAL A 63 -2.81 -1.74 2.24
C VAL A 63 -3.24 -0.40 2.86
N LEU A 64 -2.28 0.36 3.38
CA LEU A 64 -2.50 1.69 3.98
C LEU A 64 -2.87 2.77 2.94
N ARG A 65 -2.40 2.65 1.70
CA ARG A 65 -2.69 3.56 0.58
C ARG A 65 -3.39 2.80 -0.55
N SER A 66 -4.50 2.16 -0.24
CA SER A 66 -5.13 1.18 -1.12
C SER A 66 -5.91 1.75 -2.32
N PHE A 67 -5.85 3.06 -2.56
CA PHE A 67 -6.41 3.69 -3.76
C PHE A 67 -5.29 4.21 -4.66
N GLN A 68 -5.47 4.04 -5.96
CA GLN A 68 -4.50 4.46 -6.97
C GLN A 68 -5.07 5.58 -7.83
N CYS A 69 -4.41 6.73 -7.82
CA CYS A 69 -4.68 7.86 -8.70
C CYS A 69 -4.48 7.47 -10.17
N MET A 70 -5.15 8.15 -11.10
CA MET A 70 -5.09 7.85 -12.54
C MET A 70 -3.68 8.11 -13.12
N TYR A 71 -2.91 9.04 -12.54
CA TYR A 71 -1.51 9.25 -12.91
C TYR A 71 -0.55 8.21 -12.34
N GLY A 72 -0.95 7.47 -11.29
CA GLY A 72 -0.22 6.33 -10.74
C GLY A 72 -0.04 6.35 -9.22
N ALA A 73 -0.04 7.52 -8.56
CA ALA A 73 0.25 7.61 -7.13
C ALA A 73 -0.76 6.85 -6.26
N CYS A 74 -0.32 6.47 -5.07
CA CYS A 74 -1.12 5.73 -4.11
C CYS A 74 -1.56 6.66 -2.96
N VAL A 75 -2.86 6.78 -2.74
CA VAL A 75 -3.44 7.53 -1.61
C VAL A 75 -4.28 6.62 -0.72
N SER A 76 -4.56 7.07 0.49
CA SER A 76 -5.44 6.33 1.41
C SER A 76 -6.85 6.26 0.84
N LYS A 77 -7.53 5.12 0.97
CA LYS A 77 -8.97 5.05 0.66
C LYS A 77 -9.82 6.01 1.50
N THR A 78 -9.32 6.48 2.62
CA THR A 78 -10.02 7.44 3.49
C THR A 78 -10.05 8.85 2.94
N VAL A 79 -9.16 9.18 2.00
CA VAL A 79 -9.09 10.51 1.35
C VAL A 79 -9.69 10.47 -0.05
N VAL A 80 -10.30 9.36 -0.44
CA VAL A 80 -11.02 9.26 -1.71
C VAL A 80 -12.43 9.78 -1.46
N CYS A 81 -12.86 10.78 -2.24
CA CYS A 81 -14.16 11.43 -2.10
C CYS A 81 -14.32 12.18 -0.77
N ASP A 82 -13.25 12.78 -0.27
CA ASP A 82 -13.27 13.55 0.98
C ASP A 82 -13.46 15.06 0.73
N GLY A 83 -13.57 15.47 -0.53
CA GLY A 83 -13.72 16.86 -0.95
C GLY A 83 -12.39 17.62 -1.08
N LYS A 84 -11.25 16.93 -0.96
CA LYS A 84 -9.91 17.49 -1.20
C LYS A 84 -9.23 16.79 -2.36
N LEU A 85 -8.35 17.53 -3.03
CA LEU A 85 -7.52 16.98 -4.09
C LEU A 85 -6.23 16.44 -3.46
N ASP A 86 -6.27 15.17 -3.05
CA ASP A 86 -5.09 14.43 -2.57
C ASP A 86 -4.32 13.81 -3.75
N CYS A 87 -5.01 13.45 -4.84
CA CYS A 87 -4.34 13.18 -6.10
C CYS A 87 -4.03 14.48 -6.86
N ALA A 88 -2.81 14.60 -7.40
CA ALA A 88 -2.39 15.76 -8.21
C ALA A 88 -3.25 15.99 -9.46
N ASP A 89 -3.93 14.95 -9.96
CA ASP A 89 -4.87 15.02 -11.08
C ASP A 89 -6.34 15.03 -10.65
N GLY A 90 -6.63 15.02 -9.34
CA GLY A 90 -7.98 14.98 -8.79
C GLY A 90 -8.75 13.70 -9.06
N SER A 91 -8.05 12.61 -9.40
CA SER A 91 -8.70 11.35 -9.75
C SER A 91 -9.39 10.66 -8.56
N ASP A 92 -8.92 10.92 -7.34
CA ASP A 92 -9.58 10.60 -6.06
C ASP A 92 -10.97 11.24 -5.92
N GLU A 93 -11.19 12.41 -6.49
CA GLU A 93 -12.47 13.14 -6.42
C GLU A 93 -13.33 12.98 -7.69
N SER A 94 -12.75 12.49 -8.79
CA SER A 94 -13.41 12.45 -10.10
C SER A 94 -14.45 11.33 -10.29
N HIS A 95 -14.34 10.23 -9.53
CA HIS A 95 -15.18 9.03 -9.64
C HIS A 95 -15.98 8.74 -8.37
N CYS A 96 -16.19 9.78 -7.58
CA CYS A 96 -17.15 9.77 -6.49
C CYS A 96 -18.53 9.71 -7.12
N GLY A 97 -19.26 8.62 -6.89
CA GLY A 97 -20.63 8.46 -7.38
C GLY A 97 -21.45 9.68 -6.93
N HIS A 98 -21.62 10.64 -7.83
CA HIS A 98 -22.41 11.82 -7.58
C HIS A 98 -23.88 11.41 -7.47
N GLU A 99 -24.34 11.20 -6.26
CA GLU A 99 -25.63 11.75 -5.86
C GLU A 99 -25.38 12.74 -4.74
N ASN A 100 -25.29 14.01 -5.14
CA ASN A 100 -25.46 15.24 -4.35
C ASN A 100 -25.48 15.05 -2.82
N ASP A 101 -24.42 15.50 -2.13
CA ASP A 101 -24.58 16.51 -1.09
C ASP A 101 -23.20 17.10 -0.72
N SER A 102 -22.89 18.24 -1.32
CA SER A 102 -22.04 19.24 -0.67
C SER A 102 -22.69 19.57 0.67
N CYS A 103 -22.11 19.13 1.78
CA CYS A 103 -22.51 19.64 3.08
C CYS A 103 -22.16 21.14 3.13
N LYS A 104 -23.20 21.96 3.04
CA LYS A 104 -23.17 23.42 3.28
C LYS A 104 -22.92 23.72 4.75
#